data_AF-A0A429N723-F1
#
_entry.id   AF-A0A429N723-F1
#
_cell.length_a   1.000
_cell.length_b   1.000
_cell.length_c   1.000
_cell.angle_alpha   90.00
_cell.angle_beta   90.00
_cell.angle_gamma   90.00
#
_symmetry.space_group_name_H-M   'P 1'
#
loop_
_entity.id
_entity.type
_entity.pdbx_description
1 polymer ?
#
loop_
_entity_poly.entity_id
_entity_poly.type
_entity_poly.pdbx_seq_one_letter_code
_entity_poly.pdbx_strand_id
1 'polypeptide(L)'
;MERPFVTGEERPVCGICPSKRLPRDQFVVYDRPNREAPFNPADGYRYAPDGVPACVHPHKIGLEPDRTAPPPEPLPEPEPAATPRRRSRWSWSFRGR
;
A
#
# COMPACT_ATOMS: atom_id res chain seq x y z
N MET A 1 27.83 11.22 8.33
CA MET A 1 26.61 10.39 8.25
C MET A 1 25.53 11.24 7.62
N GLU A 2 25.02 10.81 6.47
CA GLU A 2 23.92 11.49 5.79
C GLU A 2 22.63 11.34 6.62
N ARG A 3 21.87 12.43 6.73
CA ARG A 3 20.68 12.49 7.56
C ARG A 3 19.48 11.94 6.78
N PRO A 4 18.50 11.31 7.45
CA PRO A 4 17.24 10.95 6.82
C PRO A 4 16.60 12.15 6.11
N PHE A 5 15.92 11.91 4.98
CA PHE A 5 15.27 12.98 4.23
C PHE A 5 14.18 13.68 5.06
N VAL A 6 13.41 12.92 5.85
CA VAL A 6 12.41 13.47 6.78
C VAL A 6 13.01 13.47 8.19
N THR A 7 13.19 14.65 8.76
CA THR A 7 13.86 14.84 10.06
C THR A 7 12.92 15.18 11.22
N GLY A 8 11.59 15.09 11.06
CA GLY A 8 10.61 15.42 12.10
C GLY A 8 9.17 15.00 11.77
N GLU A 9 8.20 15.39 12.60
CA GLU A 9 6.76 15.17 12.38
C GLU A 9 6.13 16.14 11.35
N GLU A 10 6.95 17.00 10.73
CA GLU A 10 6.54 18.04 9.77
C GLU A 10 5.68 17.51 8.61
N ARG A 11 5.81 16.20 8.28
CA ARG A 11 5.01 15.54 7.26
C ARG A 11 4.47 14.20 7.77
N PRO A 12 3.15 13.94 7.66
CA PRO A 12 2.56 12.66 8.04
C PRO A 12 2.92 11.57 7.01
N VAL A 13 4.14 11.06 7.12
CA VAL A 13 4.66 9.97 6.29
C VAL A 13 4.27 8.60 6.86
N CYS A 14 4.24 7.58 6.01
CA CYS A 14 3.94 6.21 6.43
C CYS A 14 5.04 5.68 7.37
N GLY A 15 4.67 4.79 8.30
CA GLY A 15 5.64 4.17 9.23
C GLY A 15 6.78 3.43 8.52
N ILE A 16 6.50 2.87 7.35
CA ILE A 16 7.44 2.11 6.50
C ILE A 16 8.15 2.97 5.43
N CYS A 17 8.02 4.30 5.49
CA CYS A 17 8.57 5.16 4.45
C CYS A 17 10.12 5.19 4.52
N PRO A 18 10.83 4.95 3.39
CA PRO A 18 12.30 4.99 3.38
C PRO A 18 12.86 6.34 3.80
N SER A 19 12.15 7.44 3.53
CA SER A 19 12.58 8.81 3.87
C SER A 19 12.78 9.07 5.37
N LYS A 20 12.23 8.22 6.25
CA LYS A 20 12.42 8.31 7.71
C LYS A 20 13.80 7.83 8.17
N ARG A 21 14.49 7.07 7.32
CA ARG A 21 15.75 6.38 7.67
C ARG A 21 16.86 6.65 6.65
N LEU A 22 16.50 6.92 5.40
CA LEU A 22 17.42 7.09 4.28
C LEU A 22 17.45 8.56 3.81
N PRO A 23 18.61 9.05 3.34
CA PRO A 23 18.70 10.31 2.62
C PRO A 23 18.01 10.23 1.24
N ARG A 24 17.79 11.38 0.61
CA ARG A 24 16.99 11.50 -0.63
C ARG A 24 17.51 10.63 -1.79
N ASP A 25 18.82 10.55 -1.93
CA ASP A 25 19.53 9.86 -3.01
C ASP A 25 19.50 8.33 -2.88
N GLN A 26 19.06 7.80 -1.73
CA GLN A 26 19.04 6.36 -1.45
C GLN A 26 17.64 5.72 -1.59
N PHE A 27 16.67 6.46 -2.12
CA PHE A 27 15.37 5.91 -2.45
C PHE A 27 14.78 6.56 -3.70
N VAL A 28 13.86 5.84 -4.33
CA VAL A 28 13.07 6.34 -5.47
C VAL A 28 11.62 6.58 -5.07
N VAL A 29 10.96 7.48 -5.80
CA VAL A 29 9.57 7.83 -5.59
C VAL A 29 8.74 7.44 -6.81
N TYR A 30 7.79 6.54 -6.64
CA TYR A 30 6.75 6.29 -7.65
C TYR A 30 5.60 7.28 -7.49
N ASP A 31 4.93 7.60 -8.60
CA ASP A 31 3.70 8.41 -8.63
C ASP A 31 2.55 7.82 -7.80
N ARG A 32 2.45 6.48 -7.75
CA ARG A 32 1.39 5.76 -7.00
C ARG A 32 1.82 4.34 -6.55
N PRO A 33 1.10 3.73 -5.58
CA PRO A 33 1.28 2.34 -5.20
C PRO A 33 1.16 1.39 -6.39
N ASN A 34 2.10 0.46 -6.49
CA ASN A 34 2.20 -0.46 -7.62
C ASN A 34 2.83 -1.79 -7.23
N ARG A 35 2.72 -2.79 -8.12
CA ARG A 35 3.18 -4.16 -7.90
C ARG A 35 4.67 -4.35 -8.15
N GLU A 36 5.29 -3.52 -8.99
CA GLU A 36 6.73 -3.55 -9.24
C GLU A 36 7.55 -3.14 -8.01
N ALA A 37 6.91 -2.49 -7.04
CA ALA A 37 7.47 -2.16 -5.73
C ALA A 37 6.84 -2.97 -4.58
N PRO A 38 7.08 -4.29 -4.49
CA PRO A 38 6.53 -5.13 -3.42
C PRO A 38 7.11 -4.76 -2.06
N PHE A 39 6.34 -4.99 -1.01
CA PHE A 39 6.77 -4.79 0.38
C PHE A 39 7.62 -5.98 0.85
N ASN A 40 8.78 -5.69 1.43
CA ASN A 40 9.66 -6.64 2.10
C ASN A 40 9.43 -6.57 3.63
N PRO A 41 8.90 -7.64 4.26
CA PRO A 41 8.68 -7.66 5.70
C PRO A 41 9.97 -7.76 6.54
N ALA A 42 11.11 -8.14 5.94
CA ALA A 42 12.36 -8.32 6.68
C ALA A 42 12.96 -6.99 7.18
N ASP A 43 12.84 -5.93 6.37
CA ASP A 43 13.39 -4.59 6.67
C ASP A 43 12.31 -3.49 6.76
N GLY A 44 11.11 -3.78 6.26
CA GLY A 44 9.98 -2.89 6.27
C GLY A 44 10.00 -1.84 5.16
N TYR A 45 10.63 -2.10 4.02
CA TYR A 45 10.58 -1.22 2.84
C TYR A 45 9.80 -1.84 1.66
N ARG A 46 9.49 -1.00 0.67
CA ARG A 46 9.16 -1.46 -0.67
C ARG A 46 10.39 -1.34 -1.55
N TYR A 47 10.52 -2.19 -2.56
CA TYR A 47 11.71 -2.22 -3.42
C TYR A 47 11.37 -2.14 -4.88
N ALA A 48 11.95 -1.19 -5.59
CA ALA A 48 11.86 -1.14 -7.03
C ALA A 48 12.62 -2.35 -7.67
N PRO A 49 12.40 -2.64 -8.98
CA PRO A 49 13.01 -3.80 -9.64
C PRO A 49 14.54 -3.85 -9.61
N ASP A 50 15.18 -2.70 -9.44
CA ASP A 50 16.63 -2.53 -9.30
C ASP A 50 17.14 -2.67 -7.86
N GLY A 51 16.28 -3.04 -6.90
CA GLY A 51 16.64 -3.25 -5.50
C GLY A 51 16.77 -1.96 -4.68
N VAL A 52 16.36 -0.82 -5.23
CA VAL A 52 16.36 0.47 -4.51
C VAL A 52 15.08 0.61 -3.67
N PRO A 53 15.17 1.02 -2.39
CA PRO A 53 13.98 1.31 -1.58
C PRO A 53 13.07 2.34 -2.25
N ALA A 54 11.76 2.11 -2.19
CA ALA A 54 10.77 2.87 -2.92
C ALA A 54 9.71 3.49 -2.00
N CYS A 55 9.48 4.80 -2.14
CA CYS A 55 8.25 5.43 -1.66
C CYS A 55 7.20 5.43 -2.77
N VAL A 56 5.96 5.14 -2.43
CA VAL A 56 4.82 5.16 -3.36
C VAL A 56 3.83 6.30 -3.07
N HIS A 57 4.24 7.27 -2.26
CA HIS A 57 3.39 8.38 -1.80
C HIS A 57 4.13 9.73 -1.94
N PRO A 58 4.28 10.26 -3.16
CA PRO A 58 5.04 11.49 -3.44
C PRO A 58 4.47 12.68 -2.65
N HIS A 59 3.14 12.82 -2.61
CA HIS A 59 2.45 13.88 -1.88
C HIS A 59 2.72 13.89 -0.38
N LYS A 60 3.03 12.73 0.24
CA LYS A 60 3.33 12.67 1.68
C LYS A 60 4.72 13.20 2.00
N ILE A 61 5.67 13.03 1.09
CA ILE A 61 7.06 13.48 1.27
C ILE A 61 7.35 14.82 0.57
N GLY A 62 6.39 15.33 -0.22
CA GLY A 62 6.52 16.61 -0.91
C GLY A 62 7.53 16.59 -2.06
N LEU A 63 7.68 15.43 -2.71
CA LEU A 63 8.58 15.25 -3.84
C LEU A 63 7.79 14.96 -5.11
N GLU A 64 8.32 15.38 -6.24
CA GLU A 64 7.89 14.88 -7.54
C GLU A 64 8.30 13.41 -7.72
N PRO A 65 7.51 12.61 -8.45
CA PRO A 65 7.83 11.23 -8.70
C PRO A 65 9.05 11.09 -9.61
N ASP A 66 9.95 10.18 -9.25
CA ASP A 66 11.08 9.76 -10.09
C ASP A 66 10.63 8.76 -11.17
N ARG A 67 9.57 7.99 -10.88
CA ARG A 67 9.10 6.88 -11.72
C ARG A 67 7.58 6.87 -11.83
N THR A 68 7.09 6.48 -13.00
CA THR A 68 5.67 6.24 -13.24
C THR A 68 5.35 4.77 -13.01
N ALA A 69 4.36 4.48 -12.17
CA ALA A 69 3.87 3.14 -11.93
C ALA A 69 3.23 2.56 -13.20
N PRO A 70 3.44 1.26 -13.48
CA PRO A 70 2.82 0.59 -14.61
C PRO A 70 1.28 0.66 -14.52
N PRO A 71 0.57 0.63 -15.66
CA PRO A 71 -0.89 0.53 -15.67
C PRO A 71 -1.38 -0.63 -14.79
N PRO A 72 -2.51 -0.47 -14.08
CA PRO A 72 -3.07 -1.57 -13.29
C PRO A 72 -3.41 -2.76 -14.20
N GLU A 73 -3.17 -3.97 -13.72
CA GLU A 73 -3.63 -5.19 -14.42
C GLU A 73 -5.16 -5.19 -14.49
N PRO A 74 -5.75 -5.66 -15.61
CA PRO A 74 -7.19 -5.83 -15.71
C PRO A 74 -7.66 -6.82 -14.62
N LEU A 75 -8.74 -6.45 -13.94
CA LEU A 75 -9.38 -7.35 -12.98
C LEU A 75 -9.97 -8.55 -13.73
N PRO A 76 -9.92 -9.77 -13.16
CA PRO A 76 -10.63 -10.91 -13.74
C PRO A 76 -12.12 -10.59 -13.83
N GLU A 77 -12.76 -11.00 -14.93
CA GLU A 77 -14.21 -10.86 -15.07
C GLU A 77 -14.92 -11.56 -13.90
N PRO A 78 -15.89 -10.89 -13.25
CA PRO A 78 -16.57 -11.49 -12.12
C PRO A 78 -17.31 -12.75 -12.56
N GLU A 79 -16.99 -13.89 -11.94
CA GLU A 79 -17.79 -15.09 -12.10
C GLU A 79 -19.23 -14.80 -11.67
N PRO A 80 -20.24 -15.32 -12.39
CA PRO A 80 -21.65 -15.05 -12.07
C PRO A 80 -21.93 -15.45 -10.63
N ALA A 81 -22.36 -14.47 -9.83
CA ALA A 81 -22.57 -14.63 -8.40
C ALA A 81 -23.49 -15.83 -8.12
N ALA A 82 -23.00 -16.78 -7.31
CA ALA A 82 -23.83 -17.87 -6.81
C ALA A 82 -25.02 -17.27 -6.03
N THR A 83 -26.24 -17.56 -6.49
CA THR A 83 -27.45 -17.06 -5.84
C THR A 83 -27.55 -17.66 -4.43
N PRO A 84 -27.77 -16.84 -3.38
CA PRO A 84 -27.89 -17.36 -2.03
C PRO A 84 -29.14 -18.24 -1.95
N ARG A 85 -28.96 -19.54 -1.66
CA ARG A 85 -30.08 -20.41 -1.31
C ARG A 85 -30.77 -19.85 -0.07
N ARG A 86 -32.07 -19.54 -0.17
CA ARG A 86 -32.86 -19.09 0.97
C ARG A 86 -32.72 -20.11 2.09
N ARG A 87 -32.03 -19.74 3.19
CA ARG A 87 -32.05 -20.54 4.41
C ARG A 87 -33.49 -20.52 4.93
N SER A 88 -34.12 -21.69 4.97
CA SER A 88 -35.47 -21.86 5.52
C SER A 88 -35.56 -21.25 6.91
N ARG A 89 -36.57 -20.37 7.04
CA ARG A 89 -37.13 -19.72 8.23
C ARG A 89 -36.72 -20.34 9.56
N TRP A 90 -36.00 -19.56 10.37
CA TRP A 90 -35.87 -19.79 11.80
C TRP A 90 -37.21 -19.45 12.46
N SER A 91 -37.94 -20.46 12.93
CA SER A 91 -39.18 -20.28 13.67
C SER A 91 -38.86 -19.89 15.12
N TRP A 92 -39.07 -18.63 15.48
CA TRP A 92 -39.12 -18.22 16.89
C TRP A 92 -40.32 -18.89 17.57
N SER A 93 -40.05 -19.83 18.47
CA SER A 93 -41.02 -20.25 19.48
C SER A 93 -40.96 -19.28 20.65
N PHE A 94 -41.81 -18.24 20.61
CA PHE A 94 -42.24 -17.56 21.82
C PHE A 94 -42.97 -18.59 22.71
N ARG A 95 -42.38 -18.96 23.85
CA ARG A 95 -43.13 -19.48 24.99
C ARG A 95 -42.87 -18.54 26.15
N GLY A 96 -43.89 -17.76 26.48
CA GLY A 96 -43.92 -16.95 27.68
C GLY A 96 -43.99 -17.81 28.93
N ARG A 97 -43.55 -17.21 30.03
CA ARG A 97 -44.11 -17.43 31.36
C ARG A 97 -43.87 -16.18 32.19
#